data_AF-A0A7C5ZV15-F1
#
_entry.id   AF-A0A7C5ZV15-F1
#
_cell.length_a   1.000
_cell.length_b   1.000
_cell.length_c   1.000
_cell.angle_alpha   90.00
_cell.angle_beta   90.00
_cell.angle_gamma   90.00
#
_symmetry.space_group_name_H-M   'P 1'
#
loop_
_entity.id
_entity.type
_entity.pdbx_description
1 polymer ?
#
loop_
_entity_poly.entity_id
_entity_poly.type
_entity_poly.pdbx_seq_one_letter_code
_entity_poly.pdbx_strand_id
1 'polypeptide(L)'
;MSENYSLSKIEIDAVGVRIMQEQLEQDGWKITEINPDCDNERFPQLIAEKNGELAFFLVRTGILPERGRFEGGAESYEKIVRYAKSHGADCYFAALGIEKVETAPSEQTLAENAVKASFNVRFDGLIRMELPSAD
;
A
#
# COMPACT_ATOMS: atom_id res chain seq x y z
N MET A 1 -13.20 -14.00 -27.10
CA MET A 1 -12.54 -12.69 -27.09
C MET A 1 -12.15 -12.44 -25.65
N SER A 2 -10.87 -12.50 -25.32
CA SER A 2 -10.42 -12.24 -23.95
C SER A 2 -10.45 -10.73 -23.77
N GLU A 3 -11.49 -10.22 -23.12
CA GLU A 3 -11.54 -8.82 -22.71
C GLU A 3 -10.38 -8.57 -21.75
N ASN A 4 -9.31 -7.95 -22.27
CA ASN A 4 -8.22 -7.42 -21.48
C ASN A 4 -8.76 -6.27 -20.63
N TYR A 5 -9.41 -6.60 -19.52
CA TYR A 5 -9.67 -5.65 -18.44
C TYR A 5 -8.31 -5.25 -17.85
N SER A 6 -7.72 -4.22 -18.44
CA SER A 6 -6.54 -3.55 -17.88
C SER A 6 -7.04 -2.66 -16.74
N LEU A 7 -6.68 -3.01 -15.51
CA LEU A 7 -6.95 -2.16 -14.35
C LEU A 7 -6.26 -0.81 -14.55
N SER A 8 -6.94 0.26 -14.17
CA SER A 8 -6.32 1.58 -14.08
C SER A 8 -5.30 1.62 -12.92
N LYS A 9 -4.36 2.57 -12.96
CA LYS A 9 -3.35 2.74 -11.90
C LYS A 9 -4.00 2.93 -10.52
N ILE A 10 -5.11 3.68 -10.47
CA ILE A 10 -5.88 3.93 -9.25
C ILE A 10 -6.44 2.61 -8.69
N GLU A 11 -7.03 1.78 -9.55
CA GLU A 11 -7.53 0.46 -9.13
C GLU A 11 -6.40 -0.46 -8.65
N ILE A 12 -5.25 -0.45 -9.31
CA ILE A 12 -4.06 -1.22 -8.92
C ILE A 12 -3.56 -0.78 -7.54
N ASP A 13 -3.43 0.52 -7.30
CA ASP A 13 -2.98 1.05 -6.01
C ASP A 13 -4.02 0.76 -4.91
N ALA A 14 -5.32 0.90 -5.18
CA ALA A 14 -6.40 0.56 -4.24
C ALA A 14 -6.38 -0.93 -3.84
N VAL A 15 -6.11 -1.84 -4.80
CA VAL A 15 -5.92 -3.27 -4.50
C VAL A 15 -4.76 -3.47 -3.54
N GLY A 16 -3.61 -2.81 -3.75
CA GLY A 16 -2.48 -2.93 -2.82
C GLY A 16 -2.74 -2.34 -1.45
N VAL A 17 -3.44 -1.20 -1.36
CA VAL A 17 -3.85 -0.60 -0.08
C VAL A 17 -4.70 -1.57 0.72
N ARG A 18 -5.66 -2.23 0.06
CA ARG A 18 -6.51 -3.25 0.69
C ARG A 18 -5.70 -4.45 1.18
N ILE A 19 -4.79 -4.97 0.37
CA ILE A 19 -3.91 -6.07 0.76
C ILE A 19 -3.07 -5.68 1.99
N MET A 20 -2.53 -4.45 1.99
CA MET A 20 -1.75 -3.94 3.12
C MET A 20 -2.60 -3.74 4.37
N GLN A 21 -3.83 -3.25 4.23
CA GLN A 21 -4.77 -3.12 5.35
C GLN A 21 -4.94 -4.47 6.07
N GLU A 22 -5.33 -5.52 5.32
CA GLU A 22 -5.54 -6.85 5.89
C GLU A 22 -4.27 -7.39 6.56
N GLN A 23 -3.11 -7.22 5.91
CA GLN A 23 -1.82 -7.68 6.46
C GLN A 23 -1.49 -6.95 7.77
N LEU A 24 -1.67 -5.63 7.82
CA LEU A 24 -1.42 -4.83 9.01
C LEU A 24 -2.35 -5.21 10.16
N GLU A 25 -3.63 -5.44 9.87
CA GLU A 25 -4.60 -5.92 10.87
C GLU A 25 -4.22 -7.29 11.42
N GLN A 26 -3.78 -8.22 10.56
CA GLN A 26 -3.26 -9.53 10.98
C GLN A 26 -2.00 -9.41 11.84
N ASP A 27 -1.15 -8.44 11.55
CA ASP A 27 0.04 -8.12 12.33
C ASP A 27 -0.29 -7.35 13.62
N GLY A 28 -1.56 -7.07 13.90
CA GLY A 28 -2.05 -6.44 15.13
C GLY A 28 -2.03 -4.91 15.12
N TRP A 29 -1.89 -4.29 13.95
CA TRP A 29 -2.12 -2.85 13.79
C TRP A 29 -3.62 -2.56 13.76
N LYS A 30 -4.01 -1.46 14.38
CA LYS A 30 -5.37 -0.92 14.29
C LYS A 30 -5.38 0.21 13.27
N ILE A 31 -6.01 -0.02 12.12
CA ILE A 31 -6.14 1.00 11.09
C ILE A 31 -7.05 2.12 11.59
N THR A 32 -6.58 3.36 11.54
CA THR A 32 -7.32 4.55 11.94
C THR A 32 -7.86 5.31 10.73
N GLU A 33 -7.12 5.31 9.62
CA GLU A 33 -7.51 5.99 8.39
C GLU A 33 -7.07 5.19 7.15
N ILE A 34 -7.91 5.22 6.12
CA ILE A 34 -7.68 4.59 4.81
C ILE A 34 -8.08 5.60 3.74
N ASN A 35 -7.13 5.97 2.89
CA ASN A 35 -7.35 6.90 1.78
C ASN A 35 -6.53 6.47 0.55
N PRO A 36 -7.04 5.52 -0.26
CA PRO A 36 -6.29 4.97 -1.40
C PRO A 36 -6.12 5.97 -2.56
N ASP A 37 -6.98 6.99 -2.62
CA ASP A 37 -7.01 8.01 -3.69
C ASP A 37 -6.26 9.31 -3.30
N CYS A 38 -5.52 9.31 -2.20
CA CYS A 38 -4.78 10.51 -1.77
C CYS A 38 -3.66 10.87 -2.74
N ASP A 39 -3.13 12.10 -2.64
CA ASP A 39 -1.90 12.47 -3.34
C ASP A 39 -0.75 11.62 -2.78
N ASN A 40 -0.43 10.56 -3.54
CA ASN A 40 0.56 9.56 -3.22
C ASN A 40 1.91 10.18 -2.83
N GLU A 41 2.30 11.32 -3.40
CA GLU A 41 3.60 11.94 -3.11
C GLU A 41 3.65 12.68 -1.76
N ARG A 42 2.48 12.99 -1.19
CA ARG A 42 2.36 13.91 -0.05
C ARG A 42 1.68 13.30 1.16
N PHE A 43 0.81 12.32 0.96
CA PHE A 43 0.00 11.75 2.02
C PHE A 43 0.12 10.22 2.09
N PRO A 44 0.03 9.63 3.29
CA PRO A 44 -0.06 8.19 3.45
C PRO A 44 -1.43 7.68 3.03
N GLN A 45 -1.48 6.48 2.45
CA GLN A 45 -2.76 5.84 2.14
C GLN A 45 -3.36 5.11 3.34
N LEU A 46 -2.54 4.73 4.31
CA LEU A 46 -2.99 4.08 5.53
C LEU A 46 -2.33 4.75 6.73
N ILE A 47 -3.13 4.99 7.76
CA ILE A 47 -2.64 5.38 9.09
C ILE A 47 -3.10 4.29 10.05
N ALA A 48 -2.19 3.80 10.88
CA ALA A 48 -2.50 2.77 11.85
C ALA A 48 -1.75 2.99 13.16
N GLU A 49 -2.30 2.41 14.22
CA GLU A 49 -1.73 2.45 15.56
C GLU A 49 -1.47 1.04 16.08
N LYS A 50 -0.34 0.84 16.75
CA LYS A 50 -0.03 -0.41 17.45
C LYS A 50 0.79 -0.12 18.68
N ASN A 51 0.36 -0.63 19.83
CA ASN A 51 1.07 -0.46 21.12
C ASN A 51 1.41 1.01 21.49
N GLY A 52 0.60 1.98 21.04
CA GLY A 52 0.84 3.41 21.26
C GLY A 52 1.77 4.07 20.24
N GLU A 53 2.24 3.31 19.24
CA GLU A 53 3.00 3.82 18.10
C GLU A 53 2.03 4.15 16.97
N LEU A 54 2.08 5.39 16.47
CA LEU A 54 1.36 5.83 15.29
C LEU A 54 2.26 5.61 14.07
N ALA A 55 1.72 5.04 13.00
CA ALA A 55 2.48 4.75 11.78
C ALA A 55 1.70 5.13 10.52
N PHE A 56 2.42 5.74 9.60
CA PHE A 56 1.96 6.15 8.28
C PHE A 56 2.52 5.17 7.26
N PHE A 57 1.67 4.55 6.46
CA PHE A 57 2.08 3.57 5.45
C PHE A 57 1.82 4.11 4.04
N LEU A 58 2.90 4.11 3.26
CA LEU A 58 2.91 4.47 1.86
C LEU A 58 2.90 3.21 1.03
N VAL A 59 1.80 2.98 0.32
CA VAL A 59 1.59 1.79 -0.48
C VAL A 59 1.77 2.15 -1.94
N ARG A 60 2.59 1.38 -2.65
CA ARG A 60 2.71 1.48 -4.11
C ARG A 60 2.55 0.11 -4.72
N THR A 61 1.75 0.04 -5.76
CA THR A 61 1.44 -1.22 -6.41
C THR A 61 1.76 -1.15 -7.89
N GLY A 62 2.37 -2.21 -8.40
CA GLY A 62 2.65 -2.40 -9.83
C GLY A 62 2.17 -3.77 -10.29
N ILE A 63 2.01 -3.94 -11.61
CA ILE A 63 1.69 -5.24 -12.21
C ILE A 63 2.99 -5.95 -12.56
N LEU A 64 3.13 -7.23 -12.21
CA LEU A 64 4.34 -8.00 -12.50
C LEU A 64 4.67 -7.99 -14.03
N PRO A 65 5.96 -7.90 -14.41
CA PRO A 65 7.17 -7.98 -13.58
C PRO A 65 7.51 -6.68 -12.83
N GLU A 66 6.77 -5.61 -13.05
CA GLU A 66 6.95 -4.34 -12.36
C GLU A 66 6.41 -4.42 -10.92
N ARG A 67 6.89 -3.53 -10.06
CA ARG A 67 6.41 -3.36 -8.69
C ARG A 67 6.11 -1.89 -8.47
N GLY A 68 5.36 -1.59 -7.43
CA GLY A 68 5.24 -0.23 -6.95
C GLY A 68 6.62 0.39 -6.72
N ARG A 69 6.85 1.55 -7.32
CA ARG A 69 8.07 2.34 -7.11
C ARG A 69 7.69 3.67 -6.48
N PHE A 70 8.63 4.22 -5.72
CA PHE A 70 8.53 5.58 -5.24
C PHE A 70 9.17 6.50 -6.28
N GLU A 71 8.34 7.25 -7.03
CA GLU A 71 8.80 8.06 -8.17
C GLU A 71 9.09 9.51 -7.82
N GLY A 72 8.66 9.99 -6.65
CA GLY A 72 8.83 11.39 -6.23
C GLY A 72 10.26 11.78 -5.81
N GLY A 73 11.22 10.85 -5.90
CA GLY A 73 12.63 11.11 -5.58
C GLY A 73 12.90 11.51 -4.12
N ALA A 74 14.08 12.07 -3.87
CA ALA A 74 14.52 12.44 -2.52
C ALA A 74 13.65 13.52 -1.89
N GLU A 75 13.15 14.48 -2.66
CA GLU A 75 12.35 15.60 -2.12
C GLU A 75 10.99 15.13 -1.57
N SER A 76 10.27 14.28 -2.31
CA SER A 76 9.01 13.71 -1.83
C SER A 76 9.23 12.74 -0.67
N TYR A 77 10.33 11.98 -0.68
CA TYR A 77 10.75 11.15 0.45
C TYR A 77 10.96 12.01 1.72
N GLU A 78 11.71 13.11 1.62
CA GLU A 78 11.95 13.98 2.76
C GLU A 78 10.67 14.63 3.29
N LYS A 79 9.82 15.12 2.39
CA LYS A 79 8.56 15.78 2.77
C LYS A 79 7.67 14.83 3.57
N ILE A 80 7.52 13.59 3.12
CA ILE A 80 6.59 12.65 3.76
C ILE A 80 7.12 12.12 5.09
N VAL A 81 8.43 11.91 5.20
CA VAL A 81 9.06 11.54 6.48
C VAL A 81 8.95 12.68 7.48
N ARG A 82 9.18 13.94 7.07
CA ARG A 82 8.98 15.10 7.94
C ARG A 82 7.51 15.27 8.34
N TYR A 83 6.59 15.03 7.42
CA TYR A 83 5.15 15.07 7.68
C TYR A 83 4.73 14.00 8.70
N ALA A 84 5.22 12.76 8.58
CA ALA A 84 4.97 11.72 9.59
C ALA A 84 5.57 12.12 10.95
N LYS A 85 6.84 12.53 10.98
CA LYS A 85 7.51 12.96 12.21
C LYS A 85 6.82 14.15 12.89
N SER A 86 6.29 15.12 12.13
CA SER A 86 5.56 16.25 12.72
C SER A 86 4.25 15.84 13.40
N HIS A 87 3.70 14.67 13.06
CA HIS A 87 2.53 14.08 13.70
C HIS A 87 2.90 13.03 14.77
N GLY A 88 4.19 12.86 15.08
CA GLY A 88 4.66 11.83 16.01
C GLY A 88 4.50 10.41 15.46
N ALA A 89 4.39 10.26 14.14
CA ALA A 89 4.23 8.99 13.47
C ALA A 89 5.53 8.50 12.84
N ASP A 90 5.72 7.18 12.85
CA ASP A 90 6.69 6.52 11.98
C ASP A 90 6.20 6.48 10.53
N CYS A 91 7.12 6.45 9.58
CA CYS A 91 6.79 6.34 8.16
C CYS A 91 7.30 5.01 7.62
N TYR A 92 6.44 4.25 6.96
CA TYR A 92 6.76 2.97 6.34
C TYR A 92 6.38 2.99 4.86
N PHE A 93 7.21 2.37 4.03
CA PHE A 93 6.96 2.17 2.61
C PHE A 93 6.74 0.69 2.30
N ALA A 94 5.67 0.40 1.57
CA ALA A 94 5.30 -0.91 1.08
C ALA A 94 5.26 -0.89 -0.45
N ALA A 95 6.18 -1.62 -1.07
CA ALA A 95 6.15 -1.90 -2.51
C ALA A 95 5.52 -3.26 -2.76
N LEU A 96 4.43 -3.29 -3.52
CA LEU A 96 3.74 -4.51 -3.93
C LEU A 96 3.84 -4.71 -5.44
N GLY A 97 4.04 -5.96 -5.85
CA GLY A 97 3.78 -6.43 -7.20
C GLY A 97 2.56 -7.34 -7.18
N ILE A 98 1.57 -7.08 -8.03
CA ILE A 98 0.40 -7.94 -8.18
C ILE A 98 0.39 -8.57 -9.57
N GLU A 99 -0.08 -9.81 -9.66
CA GLU A 99 -0.33 -10.50 -10.93
C GLU A 99 -1.73 -11.08 -10.87
N LYS A 100 -2.54 -10.82 -11.90
CA LYS A 100 -3.89 -11.35 -11.99
C LYS A 100 -3.84 -12.85 -12.26
N VAL A 101 -4.55 -13.62 -11.44
CA VAL A 101 -4.78 -15.05 -11.63
C VAL A 101 -6.12 -15.21 -12.34
N GLU A 102 -6.14 -15.86 -13.51
CA GLU A 102 -7.36 -16.11 -14.30
C GLU A 102 -8.29 -17.19 -13.70
N THR A 103 -8.31 -17.35 -12.38
CA THR A 103 -9.31 -18.22 -11.74
C THR A 103 -10.65 -17.48 -11.70
N ALA A 104 -11.58 -17.92 -12.53
CA ALA A 104 -12.95 -17.40 -12.54
C ALA A 104 -13.54 -17.48 -11.13
N PRO A 105 -13.93 -16.35 -10.51
CA PRO A 105 -14.60 -16.40 -9.22
C PRO A 105 -15.95 -17.11 -9.44
N SER A 106 -16.16 -18.21 -8.73
CA SER A 106 -17.49 -18.84 -8.65
C SER A 106 -18.44 -17.79 -8.06
N GLU A 107 -19.67 -17.69 -8.59
CA GLU A 107 -20.69 -16.63 -8.36
C GLU A 107 -21.07 -16.34 -6.88
N GLN A 108 -20.46 -17.02 -5.91
CA GLN A 108 -20.76 -16.90 -4.49
C GLN A 108 -19.66 -16.24 -3.64
N THR A 109 -18.52 -15.83 -4.21
CA THR A 109 -17.44 -15.26 -3.40
C THR A 109 -17.61 -13.75 -3.28
N LEU A 110 -18.08 -13.31 -2.11
CA LEU A 110 -18.25 -11.90 -1.71
C LEU A 110 -17.12 -11.02 -2.28
N ALA A 111 -17.51 -9.92 -2.95
CA ALA A 111 -16.67 -9.00 -3.74
C ALA A 111 -15.39 -8.50 -3.06
N GLU A 112 -15.30 -8.66 -1.75
CA GLU A 112 -14.18 -8.27 -0.91
C GLU A 112 -13.07 -9.33 -0.82
N ASN A 113 -13.44 -10.62 -0.77
CA ASN A 113 -12.49 -11.74 -0.78
C ASN A 113 -12.08 -12.16 -2.19
N ALA A 114 -12.92 -11.85 -3.19
CA ALA A 114 -12.65 -12.19 -4.59
C ALA A 114 -11.41 -11.47 -5.14
N VAL A 115 -11.11 -10.26 -4.67
CA VAL A 115 -9.93 -9.49 -5.11
C VAL A 115 -8.66 -10.24 -4.73
N LYS A 116 -8.47 -10.58 -3.46
CA LYS A 116 -7.26 -11.29 -2.99
C LYS A 116 -7.09 -12.67 -3.62
N ALA A 117 -8.17 -13.42 -3.83
CA ALA A 117 -8.14 -14.73 -4.48
C ALA A 117 -7.79 -14.66 -5.98
N SER A 118 -7.92 -13.47 -6.60
CA SER A 118 -7.64 -13.25 -8.01
C SER A 118 -6.26 -12.63 -8.27
N PHE A 119 -5.43 -12.40 -7.25
CA PHE A 119 -4.09 -11.84 -7.43
C PHE A 119 -3.00 -12.61 -6.69
N ASN A 120 -1.95 -13.00 -7.41
CA ASN A 120 -0.66 -13.35 -6.82
C ASN A 120 0.01 -12.07 -6.35
N VAL A 121 0.40 -12.01 -5.08
CA VAL A 121 1.04 -10.84 -4.47
C VAL A 121 2.50 -11.15 -4.18
N ARG A 122 3.38 -10.26 -4.63
CA ARG A 122 4.78 -10.20 -4.23
C ARG A 122 5.00 -8.98 -3.35
N PHE A 123 5.32 -9.23 -2.09
CA PHE A 123 5.61 -8.21 -1.09
C PHE A 123 6.99 -8.46 -0.48
N ASP A 124 7.87 -7.46 -0.50
CA ASP A 124 9.25 -7.57 0.00
C ASP A 124 9.40 -7.06 1.45
N GLY A 125 8.28 -6.74 2.11
CA GLY A 125 8.26 -6.23 3.48
C GLY A 125 8.08 -4.71 3.57
N LEU A 126 8.00 -4.23 4.81
CA LEU A 126 7.90 -2.82 5.14
C LEU A 126 9.29 -2.21 5.28
N ILE A 127 9.55 -1.13 4.54
CA ILE A 127 10.77 -0.34 4.68
C ILE A 127 10.45 0.85 5.56
N ARG A 128 11.08 0.95 6.73
CA ARG A 128 10.96 2.16 7.55
C ARG A 128 11.71 3.30 6.88
N MET A 129 11.03 4.41 6.68
CA MET A 129 11.57 5.61 6.06
C MET A 129 12.01 6.57 7.16
N GLU A 130 13.30 6.82 7.24
CA GLU A 130 13.88 7.77 8.19
C GLU A 130 14.82 8.73 7.45
N LEU A 131 14.93 9.95 7.98
CA LEU A 131 15.96 10.89 7.57
C LEU A 131 17.20 10.70 8.42
N PRO A 132 18.41 10.85 7.85
CA PRO A 132 19.62 10.84 8.64
C PRO A 132 19.51 11.88 9.75
N SER A 133 19.92 11.51 10.96
CA SER A 133 20.08 12.47 12.05
C SER A 133 21.02 13.58 11.56
N ALA A 134 20.55 14.82 11.60
CA ALA A 134 21.42 15.96 11.38
C ALA A 134 22.33 16.06 12.61
N ASP A 135 23.54 15.53 12.49
CA ASP A 135 24.67 15.82 13.38
C ASP A 135 25.14 17.27 13.16
#